data_AF-A0A318H505-F1
#
_entry.id   AF-A0A318H505-F1
#
_cell.length_a   1.000
_cell.length_b   1.000
_cell.length_c   1.000
_cell.angle_alpha   90.00
_cell.angle_beta   90.00
_cell.angle_gamma   90.00
#
_symmetry.space_group_name_H-M   'P 1'
#
loop_
_entity.id
_entity.type
_entity.pdbx_description
1 polymer ?
#
loop_
_entity_poly.entity_id
_entity_poly.type
_entity_poly.pdbx_seq_one_letter_code
_entity_poly.pdbx_strand_id
1 'polypeptide(L)' 'MDRIGSDPLEQCTVTSIRNPQTVTRLVRVDRGGRRGGGDDNFDVIVVVVSKSISVSLDCTH' A
#
# COMPACT_ATOMS: atom_id res chain seq x y z
N MET A 1 13.82 1.85 0.51
CA MET A 1 14.40 3.09 -0.06
C MET A 1 15.88 2.86 -0.01
N ASP A 2 16.52 2.84 -1.16
CA ASP A 2 17.93 2.48 -1.27
C ASP A 2 18.69 3.73 -1.72
N ARG A 3 19.76 4.07 -0.99
CA ARG A 3 20.55 5.27 -1.25
C ARG A 3 22.01 4.89 -1.42
N ILE A 4 22.65 5.52 -2.40
CA ILE A 4 24.10 5.55 -2.56
C ILE A 4 24.58 6.96 -2.21
N GLY A 5 25.63 7.06 -1.38
CA GLY A 5 26.16 8.33 -0.90
C GLY A 5 25.52 8.84 0.39
N SER A 6 25.91 10.05 0.81
CA SER A 6 25.62 10.60 2.13
C SER A 6 25.05 12.01 2.12
N ASP A 7 24.83 12.59 0.95
CA ASP A 7 24.29 13.95 0.85
C ASP A 7 22.86 14.05 1.42
N PRO A 8 22.44 15.25 1.85
CA PRO A 8 21.10 15.50 2.32
C PRO A 8 20.05 15.01 1.32
N LEU A 9 18.93 14.49 1.80
CA LEU A 9 17.88 13.90 0.95
C LEU A 9 17.40 14.83 -0.17
N GLU A 10 17.44 16.13 0.10
CA GLU A 10 17.01 17.22 -0.77
C GLU A 10 17.91 17.40 -2.00
N GLN A 11 19.15 16.91 -1.93
CA GLN A 11 20.17 16.98 -2.99
C GLN A 11 20.25 15.66 -3.78
N CYS A 12 19.56 14.62 -3.33
CA CYS A 12 19.55 13.33 -3.99
C CYS A 12 18.72 13.33 -5.28
N THR A 13 19.19 12.60 -6.29
CA THR A 13 18.45 12.36 -7.53
C THR A 13 17.80 10.97 -7.52
N VAL A 14 16.54 10.88 -7.95
CA VAL A 14 15.84 9.60 -8.11
C VAL A 14 16.38 8.87 -9.34
N THR A 15 16.90 7.66 -9.14
CA THR A 15 17.46 6.85 -10.23
C THR A 15 16.53 5.72 -10.68
N SER A 16 15.65 5.24 -9.80
CA SER A 16 14.67 4.21 -10.13
C SER A 16 13.46 4.27 -9.21
N ILE A 17 12.28 4.09 -9.80
CA ILE A 17 11.02 3.91 -9.07
C ILE A 17 10.43 2.57 -9.48
N ARG A 18 10.18 1.72 -8.49
CA ARG A 18 9.49 0.44 -8.67
C ARG A 18 8.28 0.41 -7.77
N ASN A 19 7.19 -0.14 -8.27
CA ASN A 19 5.98 -0.37 -7.50
C ASN A 19 5.87 -1.89 -7.22
N PRO A 20 6.59 -2.42 -6.20
CA PRO A 20 6.36 -3.77 -5.73
C PRO A 20 4.89 -3.97 -5.36
N GLN A 21 4.43 -5.21 -5.45
CA GLN A 21 3.02 -5.54 -5.63
C GLN A 21 2.08 -4.95 -4.56
N THR A 22 0.86 -4.58 -5.00
CA THR A 22 -0.22 -4.18 -4.11
C THR A 22 -0.81 -5.42 -3.45
N VAL A 23 -0.85 -5.46 -2.12
CA VAL A 23 -1.43 -6.57 -1.38
C VAL A 23 -2.88 -6.24 -1.07
N THR A 24 -3.78 -7.10 -1.50
CA THR A 24 -5.22 -6.99 -1.25
C THR A 24 -5.71 -8.15 -0.39
N ARG A 25 -6.73 -7.90 0.42
CA ARG A 25 -7.45 -8.94 1.17
C ARG A 25 -8.94 -8.81 0.95
N LEU A 26 -9.63 -9.94 0.97
CA LEU A 26 -11.09 -9.98 1.02
C LEU A 26 -11.53 -9.79 2.47
N VAL A 27 -12.37 -8.80 2.71
CA VAL A 27 -12.91 -8.47 4.03
C VAL A 27 -14.42 -8.58 3.99
N ARG A 28 -14.99 -9.26 4.99
CA ARG A 28 -16.43 -9.32 5.22
C ARG A 28 -16.84 -8.10 6.03
N VAL A 29 -17.76 -7.29 5.50
CA VAL A 29 -18.33 -6.14 6.19
C VAL A 29 -19.82 -6.38 6.44
N ASP A 30 -20.26 -6.08 7.67
CA ASP A 30 -21.66 -6.16 8.05
C ASP A 30 -22.42 -5.00 7.41
N ARG A 31 -23.44 -5.32 6.61
CA ARG A 31 -24.28 -4.34 5.94
C ARG A 31 -25.31 -3.86 6.96
N GLY A 32 -24.89 -3.01 7.91
CA GLY A 32 -25.60 -2.58 9.14
C GLY A 32 -27.08 -2.21 9.03
N GLY A 33 -27.93 -3.20 8.75
CA GLY A 33 -29.35 -3.08 8.47
C GLY A 33 -30.14 -3.99 9.40
N ARG A 34 -30.58 -3.42 10.53
CA ARG A 34 -31.73 -3.80 11.37
C ARG A 34 -32.23 -5.25 11.27
N ARG A 35 -32.00 -5.99 12.37
CA ARG A 35 -32.89 -7.04 12.94
C ARG A 35 -33.79 -7.75 11.92
N GLY A 36 -33.26 -8.79 11.29
CA GLY A 36 -34.04 -9.74 10.50
C GLY A 36 -33.14 -10.88 10.06
N GLY A 37 -33.40 -12.07 10.60
CA GLY A 37 -32.50 -13.23 10.52
C GLY A 37 -32.23 -13.71 9.10
N GLY A 38 -30.97 -14.06 8.86
CA GLY A 38 -30.47 -14.69 7.64
C GLY A 38 -28.95 -14.67 7.67
N ASP A 39 -28.31 -15.82 7.46
CA ASP A 39 -26.85 -16.04 7.51
C ASP A 39 -26.07 -15.29 6.41
N ASP A 40 -26.75 -14.44 5.62
CA ASP A 40 -26.30 -13.86 4.35
C ASP A 40 -26.14 -12.32 4.37
N ASN A 41 -26.10 -11.67 5.54
CA ASN A 41 -26.03 -10.20 5.65
C ASN A 41 -24.60 -9.60 5.59
N PHE A 42 -23.66 -10.27 4.92
CA PHE A 42 -22.27 -9.79 4.82
C PHE A 42 -21.87 -9.53 3.37
N ASP A 43 -21.27 -8.37 3.12
CA ASP A 43 -20.63 -8.06 1.84
C ASP A 43 -19.15 -8.43 1.87
N VAL A 44 -18.65 -8.99 0.77
CA VAL A 44 -17.22 -9.23 0.58
C VAL A 44 -16.65 -8.10 -0.27
N ILE A 45 -15.75 -7.32 0.31
CA ILE A 45 -15.05 -6.23 -0.39
C ILE A 45 -13.55 -6.52 -0.50
N VAL A 46 -12.93 -6.04 -1.57
CA VAL A 46 -11.47 -6.07 -1.74
C VAL A 46 -10.88 -4.85 -1.04
N VAL A 47 -10.04 -5.06 -0.04
CA VAL A 47 -9.35 -3.99 0.69
C VAL A 47 -7.86 -4.05 0.37
N VAL A 48 -7.29 -2.91 -0.01
CA VAL A 48 -5.84 -2.76 -0.13
C VAL A 48 -5.25 -2.66 1.27
N VAL A 49 -4.48 -3.67 1.68
CA VAL A 49 -3.89 -3.72 3.03
C VAL A 49 -2.47 -3.19 3.09
N SER A 50 -1.75 -3.27 1.97
CA SER A 50 -0.45 -2.61 1.84
C SER A 50 -0.16 -2.29 0.39
N LYS A 51 0.51 -1.16 0.20
CA LYS A 51 1.06 -0.74 -1.08
C LYS A 51 2.42 -0.15 -0.80
N SER A 52 3.47 -0.82 -1.26
CA SER A 52 4.85 -0.38 -1.10
C SER A 52 5.40 0.12 -2.42
N ILE A 53 6.25 1.13 -2.34
CA ILE A 53 7.08 1.59 -3.46
C ILE A 53 8.54 1.43 -3.07
N SER A 54 9.37 1.02 -4.02
CA SER A 54 10.82 1.01 -3.87
C SER A 54 11.39 2.15 -4.69
N VAL A 55 12.03 3.09 -3.99
CA VAL A 55 12.72 4.23 -4.58
C VAL A 55 14.22 4.06 -4.36
N SER A 56 14.99 4.20 -5.44
CA SER A 56 16.45 4.23 -5.43
C SER A 56 16.92 5.66 -5.66
N LEU A 57 17.84 6.13 -4.82
CA LEU A 57 18.40 7.47 -4.85
C LEU A 57 19.92 7.45 -5.01
N ASP A 58 20.42 8.43 -5.74
CA ASP A 58 21.84 8.79 -5.82
C ASP A 58 22.05 10.12 -5.08
N CYS A 59 22.92 10.10 -4.07
CA CYS A 59 23.22 11.21 -3.15
C CYS A 59 24.74 11.38 -3.03
N THR A 60 25.42 11.36 -4.17
CA THR A 60 26.88 11.47 -4.30
C THR A 60 27.35 12.83 -4.86
N HIS A 61 26.42 13.76 -5.06
CA HIS A 61 26.61 15.04 -5.74
C HIS A 61 26.03 16.19 -4.94
#